data_AF-A0A6D2C6P9-F1
#
_entry.id   AF-A0A6D2C6P9-F1
#
_cell.length_a   1.000
_cell.length_b   1.000
_cell.length_c   1.000
_cell.angle_alpha   90.00
_cell.angle_beta   90.00
_cell.angle_gamma   90.00
#
_symmetry.space_group_name_H-M   'P 1'
#
loop_
_entity.id
_entity.type
_entity.pdbx_description
1 polymer ?
#
loop_
_entity_poly.entity_id
_entity_poly.type
_entity_poly.pdbx_seq_one_letter_code
_entity_poly.pdbx_strand_id
1 'polypeptide(L)'
;MMSEKLEQEVETQNVSIIEGIMQKSKYSKNDESYSIAKLGVAEFITEIVKSDNAESKINRFTLDEMIAHIDDLISQQMDEILHNEQFQQLESTWRGLHFLVERTNFQENIKINILDVTKQEALEDFDSNPDITTSTLYKYIYSAEYGQFGGEPIGAIIGDYALNASSPDMNFL
;
A
#
# COMPACT_ATOMS: atom_id res chain seq x y z
N MET A 1 1.64 44.62 -20.57
CA MET A 1 1.32 45.97 -20.05
C MET A 1 -0.15 46.13 -19.68
N MET A 2 -1.13 46.15 -20.61
CA MET A 2 -2.56 46.27 -20.23
C MET A 2 -3.17 44.93 -19.77
N SER A 3 -2.79 43.81 -20.40
CA SER A 3 -3.32 42.47 -20.09
C SER A 3 -2.79 41.89 -18.76
N GLU A 4 -1.52 42.09 -18.42
CA GLU A 4 -0.95 41.68 -17.11
C GLU A 4 -1.57 42.44 -15.92
N LYS A 5 -2.02 43.68 -16.15
CA LYS A 5 -2.69 44.49 -15.11
C LYS A 5 -4.09 43.96 -14.77
N LEU A 6 -4.79 43.41 -15.77
CA LEU A 6 -6.10 42.80 -15.62
C LEU A 6 -6.01 41.45 -14.89
N GLU A 7 -4.99 40.62 -15.16
CA GLU A 7 -4.77 39.37 -14.41
C GLU A 7 -4.42 39.64 -12.94
N GLN A 8 -3.59 40.65 -12.65
CA GLN A 8 -3.24 41.03 -11.27
C GLN A 8 -4.41 41.60 -10.47
N GLU A 9 -5.31 42.37 -11.08
CA GLU A 9 -6.52 42.89 -10.41
C GLU A 9 -7.52 41.78 -10.06
N VAL A 10 -7.70 40.81 -10.96
CA VAL A 10 -8.59 39.66 -10.75
C VAL A 10 -8.04 38.75 -9.62
N GLU A 11 -6.73 38.53 -9.58
CA GLU A 11 -6.10 37.72 -8.53
C GLU A 11 -6.21 38.39 -7.14
N THR A 12 -6.04 39.72 -7.08
CA THR A 12 -6.14 40.49 -5.83
C THR A 12 -7.58 40.54 -5.29
N GLN A 13 -8.59 40.63 -6.16
CA GLN A 13 -10.00 40.57 -5.76
C GLN A 13 -10.41 39.18 -5.24
N ASN A 14 -9.94 38.10 -5.88
CA ASN A 14 -10.24 36.73 -5.44
C ASN A 14 -9.66 36.42 -4.05
N VAL A 15 -8.42 36.86 -3.77
CA VAL A 15 -7.80 36.70 -2.44
C VAL A 15 -8.60 37.42 -1.35
N SER A 16 -9.14 38.60 -1.65
CA SER A 16 -9.97 39.39 -0.72
C SER A 16 -11.31 38.71 -0.38
N ILE A 17 -11.96 38.09 -1.37
CA ILE A 17 -13.23 37.36 -1.18
C ILE A 17 -13.00 36.10 -0.33
N ILE A 18 -11.95 35.34 -0.63
CA ILE A 18 -11.58 34.13 0.14
C ILE A 18 -11.32 34.51 1.60
N GLU A 19 -10.60 35.61 1.84
CA GLU A 19 -10.31 36.06 3.20
C GLU A 19 -11.57 36.53 3.95
N GLY A 20 -12.54 37.12 3.24
CA GLY A 20 -13.86 37.44 3.78
C GLY A 20 -14.71 36.20 4.14
N ILE A 21 -14.60 35.11 3.39
CA ILE A 21 -15.27 33.83 3.69
C ILE A 21 -14.60 33.16 4.89
N MET A 22 -13.27 33.15 4.93
CA MET A 22 -12.50 32.56 6.03
C MET A 22 -12.75 33.26 7.38
N GLN A 23 -13.05 34.56 7.39
CA GLN A 23 -13.44 35.30 8.61
C GLN A 23 -14.78 34.86 9.20
N LYS A 24 -15.69 34.30 8.39
CA LYS A 24 -16.97 33.72 8.86
C LYS A 24 -16.84 32.26 9.26
N SER A 25 -15.68 31.64 9.02
CA SER A 25 -15.40 30.27 9.43
C SER A 25 -15.09 30.18 10.92
N LYS A 26 -15.19 28.98 11.50
CA LYS A 26 -14.83 28.72 12.90
C LYS A 26 -13.31 28.61 13.13
N TYR A 27 -12.50 28.70 12.08
CA TYR A 27 -11.06 28.50 12.16
C TYR A 27 -10.33 29.80 12.53
N SER A 28 -9.41 29.71 13.49
CA SER A 28 -8.54 30.83 13.87
C SER A 28 -7.36 30.93 12.91
N LYS A 29 -6.87 32.15 12.62
CA LYS A 29 -5.71 32.39 11.74
C LYS A 29 -4.41 31.72 12.22
N ASN A 30 -4.32 31.32 13.48
CA ASN A 30 -3.16 30.63 14.06
C ASN A 30 -3.27 29.10 14.05
N ASP A 31 -4.36 28.54 13.51
CA ASP A 31 -4.56 27.09 13.39
C ASP A 31 -3.93 26.59 12.08
N GLU A 32 -3.20 25.47 12.11
CA GLU A 32 -2.71 24.80 10.89
C GLU A 32 -3.88 24.43 9.95
N SER A 33 -5.06 24.18 10.52
CA SER A 33 -6.28 23.89 9.76
C SER A 33 -6.77 25.08 8.93
N TYR A 34 -6.38 26.32 9.28
CA TYR A 34 -6.81 27.52 8.56
C TYR A 34 -6.21 27.59 7.15
N SER A 35 -4.95 27.19 6.98
CA SER A 35 -4.29 27.18 5.68
C SER A 35 -4.86 26.09 4.77
N ILE A 36 -5.11 24.89 5.32
CA ILE A 36 -5.77 23.77 4.64
C ILE A 36 -7.17 24.18 4.16
N ALA A 37 -7.98 24.76 5.06
CA ALA A 37 -9.33 25.21 4.73
C ALA A 37 -9.32 26.34 3.69
N LYS A 38 -8.39 27.30 3.78
CA LYS A 38 -8.24 28.37 2.79
C LYS A 38 -7.94 27.81 1.39
N LEU A 39 -7.04 26.82 1.31
CA LEU A 39 -6.69 26.15 0.06
C LEU A 39 -7.90 25.40 -0.52
N GLY A 40 -8.62 24.63 0.31
CA GLY A 40 -9.81 23.88 -0.11
C GLY A 40 -10.94 24.80 -0.61
N VAL A 41 -11.20 25.92 0.06
CA VAL A 41 -12.19 26.92 -0.37
C VAL A 41 -11.77 27.60 -1.67
N ALA A 42 -10.48 27.90 -1.85
CA ALA A 42 -9.97 28.49 -3.09
C ALA A 42 -10.16 27.55 -4.29
N GLU A 43 -9.80 26.28 -4.15
CA GLU A 43 -9.95 25.28 -5.22
C GLU A 43 -11.44 25.04 -5.55
N PHE A 44 -12.28 24.96 -4.52
CA PHE A 44 -13.73 24.80 -4.70
C PHE A 44 -14.37 25.97 -5.46
N ILE A 45 -14.00 27.22 -5.14
CA ILE A 45 -14.51 28.40 -5.85
C ILE A 45 -14.03 28.39 -7.31
N THR A 46 -12.75 28.07 -7.54
CA THR A 46 -12.19 27.93 -8.89
C THR A 46 -12.96 26.91 -9.72
N GLU A 47 -13.31 25.76 -9.13
CA GLU A 47 -14.05 24.72 -9.84
C GLU A 47 -15.52 25.08 -10.10
N ILE A 48 -16.17 25.82 -9.19
CA ILE A 48 -17.51 26.37 -9.44
C ILE A 48 -17.49 27.37 -10.59
N VAL A 49 -16.51 28.29 -10.60
CA VAL A 49 -16.40 29.37 -11.60
C VAL A 49 -16.10 28.82 -13.00
N LYS A 50 -15.39 27.71 -13.12
CA LYS A 50 -15.18 27.01 -14.41
C LYS A 50 -16.47 26.42 -14.99
N SER A 51 -17.52 26.27 -14.20
CA SER A 51 -18.78 25.69 -14.66
C SER A 51 -19.87 26.76 -14.82
N ASP A 52 -20.53 26.79 -15.98
CA ASP A 52 -21.49 27.84 -16.38
C ASP A 52 -22.77 27.98 -15.52
N ASN A 53 -22.93 27.20 -14.44
CA ASN A 53 -24.12 27.19 -13.58
C ASN A 53 -23.80 27.51 -12.11
N ALA A 54 -23.32 28.72 -11.84
CA ALA A 54 -22.89 29.15 -10.50
C ALA A 54 -24.04 29.26 -9.47
N GLU A 55 -25.26 29.62 -9.90
CA GLU A 55 -26.36 29.94 -8.98
C GLU A 55 -27.10 28.71 -8.41
N SER A 56 -27.04 27.55 -9.08
CA SER A 56 -27.68 26.30 -8.62
C SER A 56 -26.72 25.34 -7.91
N LYS A 57 -25.42 25.65 -7.87
CA LYS A 57 -24.35 24.73 -7.43
C LYS A 57 -23.97 24.82 -5.96
N ILE A 58 -24.39 25.85 -5.22
CA ILE A 58 -24.11 25.98 -3.78
C ILE A 58 -25.20 25.25 -2.99
N ASN A 59 -25.23 23.92 -3.10
CA ASN A 59 -26.05 23.05 -2.28
C ASN A 59 -25.13 21.97 -1.66
N ARG A 60 -25.43 21.57 -0.43
CA ARG A 60 -24.76 20.45 0.25
C ARG A 60 -24.74 19.20 -0.63
N PHE A 61 -25.80 18.99 -1.42
CA PHE A 61 -25.89 17.89 -2.37
C PHE A 61 -24.77 17.90 -3.43
N THR A 62 -24.45 19.06 -4.02
CA THR A 62 -23.37 19.18 -5.00
C THR A 62 -21.99 18.93 -4.38
N LEU A 63 -21.80 19.33 -3.12
CA LEU A 63 -20.58 19.02 -2.36
C LEU A 63 -20.44 17.51 -2.13
N ASP A 64 -21.52 16.84 -1.75
CA ASP A 64 -21.54 15.38 -1.56
C ASP A 64 -21.26 14.66 -2.89
N GLU A 65 -21.77 15.16 -4.03
CA GLU A 65 -21.42 14.63 -5.37
C GLU A 65 -19.94 14.81 -5.72
N MET A 66 -19.34 15.96 -5.39
CA MET A 66 -17.91 16.20 -5.63
C MET A 66 -17.04 15.28 -4.77
N ILE A 67 -17.42 15.05 -3.51
CA ILE A 67 -16.72 14.09 -2.63
C ILE A 67 -16.85 12.68 -3.20
N ALA A 68 -18.06 12.26 -3.57
CA ALA A 68 -18.28 10.94 -4.17
C ALA A 68 -17.45 10.72 -5.44
N HIS A 69 -17.30 11.76 -6.28
CA HIS A 69 -16.44 11.70 -7.47
C HIS A 69 -14.96 11.56 -7.11
N ILE A 70 -14.47 12.26 -6.08
CA ILE A 70 -13.10 12.10 -5.60
C ILE A 70 -12.89 10.69 -5.02
N ASP A 71 -13.83 10.21 -4.22
CA ASP A 71 -13.77 8.87 -3.64
C ASP A 71 -13.77 7.79 -4.73
N ASP A 72 -14.53 7.97 -5.81
CA ASP A 72 -14.52 7.08 -6.97
C ASP A 72 -13.15 7.07 -7.67
N LEU A 73 -12.55 8.24 -7.91
CA LEU A 73 -11.21 8.34 -8.50
C LEU A 73 -10.13 7.71 -7.61
N ILE A 74 -10.17 7.95 -6.30
CA ILE A 74 -9.23 7.35 -5.35
C ILE A 74 -9.44 5.84 -5.29
N SER A 75 -10.69 5.38 -5.27
CA SER A 75 -11.03 3.95 -5.24
C SER A 75 -10.53 3.24 -6.49
N GLN A 76 -10.74 3.83 -7.67
CA GLN A 76 -10.22 3.29 -8.94
C GLN A 76 -8.68 3.18 -8.90
N GLN A 77 -7.99 4.21 -8.42
CA GLN A 77 -6.53 4.17 -8.33
C GLN A 77 -6.03 3.14 -7.30
N MET A 78 -6.71 3.04 -6.16
CA MET A 78 -6.44 2.04 -5.14
C MET A 78 -6.67 0.64 -5.67
N ASP A 79 -7.75 0.42 -6.42
CA ASP A 79 -8.06 -0.86 -7.03
C ASP A 79 -6.96 -1.27 -8.00
N GLU A 80 -6.43 -0.37 -8.84
CA GLU A 80 -5.30 -0.68 -9.72
C GLU A 80 -4.04 -1.11 -8.95
N ILE A 81 -3.75 -0.45 -7.82
CA ILE A 81 -2.57 -0.76 -6.99
C ILE A 81 -2.75 -2.10 -6.29
N LEU A 82 -3.91 -2.31 -5.65
CA LEU A 82 -4.20 -3.51 -4.86
C LEU A 82 -4.47 -4.74 -5.71
N HIS A 83 -4.94 -4.58 -6.95
CA HIS A 83 -5.15 -5.68 -7.89
C HIS A 83 -3.95 -5.96 -8.80
N ASN A 84 -2.82 -5.31 -8.54
CA ASN A 84 -1.57 -5.67 -9.20
C ASN A 84 -1.15 -7.09 -8.77
N GLU A 85 -0.90 -7.98 -9.74
CA GLU A 85 -0.57 -9.39 -9.47
C GLU A 85 0.67 -9.57 -8.57
N GLN A 86 1.70 -8.73 -8.75
CA GLN A 86 2.93 -8.80 -7.93
C GLN A 86 2.64 -8.39 -6.49
N PHE A 87 1.82 -7.35 -6.32
CA PHE A 87 1.40 -6.90 -4.99
C PHE A 87 0.56 -7.96 -4.29
N GLN A 88 -0.42 -8.53 -4.98
CA GLN A 88 -1.29 -9.57 -4.42
C GLN A 88 -0.52 -10.84 -4.04
N GLN A 89 0.46 -11.24 -4.85
CA GLN A 89 1.31 -12.39 -4.53
C GLN A 89 2.09 -12.15 -3.24
N LEU A 90 2.76 -10.99 -3.13
CA LEU A 90 3.50 -10.61 -1.94
C LEU A 90 2.58 -10.49 -0.71
N GLU A 91 1.43 -9.82 -0.86
CA GLU A 91 0.44 -9.66 0.19
C GLU A 91 -0.10 -11.01 0.67
N SER A 92 -0.40 -11.93 -0.24
CA SER A 92 -0.87 -13.28 0.09
C SER A 92 0.13 -14.03 0.97
N THR A 93 1.42 -14.03 0.60
CA THR A 93 2.48 -14.66 1.39
C THR A 93 2.57 -14.05 2.79
N TRP A 94 2.61 -12.72 2.90
CA TRP A 94 2.74 -12.05 4.21
C TRP A 94 1.49 -12.18 5.08
N ARG A 95 0.29 -12.12 4.49
CA ARG A 95 -0.96 -12.38 5.22
C ARG A 95 -1.05 -13.83 5.68
N GLY A 96 -0.59 -14.78 4.87
CA GLY A 96 -0.49 -16.19 5.24
C GLY A 96 0.45 -16.41 6.43
N LEU A 97 1.63 -15.79 6.39
CA LEU A 97 2.58 -15.82 7.50
C LEU A 97 2.02 -15.16 8.76
N HIS A 98 1.37 -14.00 8.63
CA HIS A 98 0.71 -13.33 9.75
C HIS A 98 -0.35 -14.24 10.38
N PHE A 99 -1.17 -14.90 9.57
CA PHE A 99 -2.17 -15.86 10.04
C PHE A 99 -1.53 -17.02 10.82
N LEU A 100 -0.41 -17.57 10.33
CA LEU A 100 0.32 -18.63 11.01
C LEU A 100 0.83 -18.19 12.38
N VAL A 101 1.45 -17.00 12.45
CA VAL A 101 1.98 -16.42 13.69
C VAL A 101 0.86 -16.13 14.68
N GLU A 102 -0.22 -15.51 14.24
CA GLU A 102 -1.36 -15.14 15.09
C GLU A 102 -2.03 -16.36 15.72
N ARG A 103 -2.10 -17.48 15.00
CA ARG A 103 -2.73 -18.73 15.48
C ARG A 103 -1.81 -19.62 16.29
N THR A 104 -0.52 -19.30 16.38
CA THR A 104 0.47 -20.12 17.10
C THR A 104 0.60 -19.67 18.55
N ASN A 105 0.39 -20.59 19.50
CA ASN A 105 0.67 -20.31 20.91
C ASN A 105 2.16 -20.50 21.22
N PHE A 106 2.94 -19.43 21.17
CA PHE A 106 4.38 -19.45 21.48
C PHE A 106 4.70 -19.78 22.96
N GLN A 107 3.72 -19.79 23.87
CA GLN A 107 3.94 -20.21 25.26
C GLN A 107 4.19 -21.72 25.37
N GLU A 108 3.76 -22.51 24.38
CA GLU A 108 3.95 -23.96 24.32
C GLU A 108 5.31 -24.36 23.70
N ASN A 109 6.32 -23.48 23.82
CA ASN A 109 7.68 -23.69 23.30
C ASN A 109 7.73 -23.99 21.79
N ILE A 110 6.90 -23.31 21.01
CA ILE A 110 6.90 -23.37 19.54
C ILE A 110 7.80 -22.26 19.01
N LYS A 111 8.63 -22.56 18.01
CA LYS A 111 9.43 -21.57 17.27
C LYS A 111 9.15 -21.66 15.79
N ILE A 112 9.12 -20.51 15.14
CA ILE A 112 8.94 -20.39 13.69
C ILE A 112 10.18 -19.69 13.15
N ASN A 113 10.89 -20.38 12.26
CA ASN A 113 12.02 -19.84 11.51
C ASN A 113 11.54 -19.49 10.10
N ILE A 114 11.90 -18.30 9.63
CA ILE A 114 11.52 -17.81 8.30
C ILE A 114 12.77 -17.80 7.44
N LEU A 115 12.66 -18.38 6.24
CA LEU A 115 13.69 -18.39 5.23
C LEU A 115 13.07 -17.91 3.92
N ASP A 116 13.60 -16.80 3.39
CA ASP A 116 13.17 -16.25 2.11
C ASP A 116 13.99 -16.89 0.98
N VAL A 117 13.34 -17.75 0.20
CA VAL A 117 13.92 -18.48 -0.93
C VAL A 117 12.85 -18.65 -2.00
N THR A 118 13.12 -18.17 -3.21
CA THR A 118 12.24 -18.41 -4.35
C THR A 118 12.35 -19.87 -4.83
N LYS A 119 11.28 -20.38 -5.47
CA LYS A 119 11.28 -21.75 -6.04
C LYS A 119 12.45 -21.96 -7.03
N GLN A 120 12.78 -20.93 -7.80
CA GLN A 120 13.86 -20.99 -8.77
C GLN A 120 15.22 -21.07 -8.08
N GLU A 121 15.48 -20.25 -7.06
CA GLU A 121 16.74 -20.32 -6.29
C GLU A 121 16.92 -21.67 -5.62
N ALA A 122 15.85 -22.27 -5.08
CA ALA A 122 15.91 -23.59 -4.48
C ALA A 122 16.24 -24.70 -5.51
N LEU A 123 15.59 -24.67 -6.68
CA LEU A 123 15.90 -25.60 -7.78
C LEU A 123 17.34 -25.44 -8.27
N GLU A 124 17.80 -24.20 -8.44
CA GLU A 124 19.17 -23.90 -8.85
C GLU A 124 20.19 -24.37 -7.81
N ASP A 125 19.91 -24.24 -6.50
CA ASP A 125 20.75 -24.79 -5.43
C ASP A 125 20.82 -26.31 -5.49
N PHE A 126 19.70 -27.00 -5.76
CA PHE A 126 19.70 -28.46 -5.93
C PHE A 126 20.46 -28.92 -7.17
N ASP A 127 20.27 -28.26 -8.31
CA ASP A 127 20.95 -28.62 -9.57
C ASP A 127 22.45 -28.31 -9.54
N SER A 128 22.85 -27.25 -8.82
CA SER A 128 24.26 -26.85 -8.71
C SER A 128 25.07 -27.73 -7.78
N ASN A 129 24.41 -28.53 -6.93
CA ASN A 129 25.06 -29.42 -5.97
C ASN A 129 24.98 -30.88 -6.44
N PRO A 130 26.09 -31.64 -6.42
CA PRO A 130 26.10 -33.04 -6.84
C PRO A 130 25.33 -33.96 -5.88
N ASP A 131 25.11 -33.53 -4.64
CA ASP A 131 24.30 -34.21 -3.63
C ASP A 131 23.48 -33.18 -2.85
N ILE A 132 22.24 -33.52 -2.52
CA ILE A 132 21.35 -32.67 -1.74
C ILE A 132 21.95 -32.33 -0.36
N THR A 133 22.78 -33.22 0.20
CA THR A 133 23.43 -33.02 1.50
C THR A 133 24.45 -31.87 1.48
N THR A 134 24.92 -31.44 0.32
CA THR A 134 25.83 -30.29 0.18
C THR A 134 25.13 -28.98 -0.14
N SER A 135 23.82 -29.06 -0.48
CA SER A 135 22.98 -27.91 -0.79
C SER A 135 22.94 -26.90 0.36
N THR A 136 22.70 -25.64 0.01
CA THR A 136 22.56 -24.56 0.97
C THR A 136 21.30 -24.75 1.80
N LEU A 137 20.20 -25.18 1.17
CA LEU A 137 18.95 -25.43 1.88
C LEU A 137 19.08 -26.54 2.93
N TYR A 138 19.80 -27.62 2.60
CA TYR A 138 20.08 -28.70 3.55
C TYR A 138 20.90 -28.23 4.75
N LYS A 139 21.88 -27.33 4.55
CA LYS A 139 22.67 -26.79 5.66
C LYS A 139 21.81 -26.01 6.65
N TYR A 140 20.88 -25.19 6.16
CA TYR A 140 19.96 -24.42 7.01
C TYR A 140 18.95 -25.29 7.75
N ILE A 141 18.40 -26.31 7.08
CA ILE A 141 17.35 -27.16 7.66
C ILE A 141 17.95 -28.22 8.60
N TYR A 142 19.03 -28.86 8.19
CA TYR A 142 19.58 -30.04 8.87
C TYR A 142 20.85 -29.72 9.66
N SER A 143 21.88 -29.16 9.01
CA SER A 143 23.19 -29.01 9.65
C SER A 143 23.22 -27.98 10.77
N ALA A 144 22.50 -26.86 10.61
CA ALA A 144 22.46 -25.77 11.58
C ALA A 144 21.75 -26.15 12.88
N GLU A 145 20.73 -27.00 12.79
CA GLU A 145 19.88 -27.34 13.94
C GLU A 145 20.11 -28.78 14.40
N TYR A 146 19.77 -29.76 13.56
CA TYR A 146 19.86 -31.18 13.92
C TYR A 146 21.30 -31.67 14.08
N GLY A 147 22.22 -31.15 13.26
CA GLY A 147 23.64 -31.50 13.28
C GLY A 147 24.44 -30.87 14.43
N GLN A 148 23.84 -29.94 15.19
CA GLN A 148 24.52 -29.17 16.23
C GLN A 148 24.18 -29.70 17.64
N PHE A 149 25.20 -29.89 18.48
CA PHE A 149 24.98 -30.24 19.89
C PHE A 149 24.18 -29.13 20.60
N GLY A 150 22.97 -29.47 21.03
CA GLY A 150 22.05 -28.52 21.69
C GLY A 150 21.26 -27.63 20.73
N GLY A 151 21.23 -27.93 19.43
CA GLY A 151 20.36 -27.26 18.45
C GLY A 151 18.88 -27.67 18.59
N GLU A 152 18.01 -26.95 17.89
CA GLU A 152 16.56 -27.14 17.96
C GLU A 152 16.04 -27.71 16.64
N PRO A 153 15.78 -29.03 16.56
CA PRO A 153 15.49 -29.67 15.30
C PRO A 153 14.20 -29.13 14.66
N ILE A 154 14.25 -28.91 13.35
CA ILE A 154 13.08 -28.47 12.57
C ILE A 154 12.05 -29.60 12.52
N GLY A 155 10.88 -29.38 13.13
CA GLY A 155 9.81 -30.38 13.19
C GLY A 155 8.97 -30.48 11.92
N ALA A 156 8.81 -29.38 11.19
CA ALA A 156 8.08 -29.32 9.93
C ALA A 156 8.60 -28.18 9.06
N ILE A 157 8.48 -28.34 7.74
CA ILE A 157 8.81 -27.32 6.75
C ILE A 157 7.51 -26.96 6.04
N ILE A 158 7.25 -25.65 5.94
CA ILE A 158 6.10 -25.12 5.20
C ILE A 158 6.68 -24.38 4.00
N GLY A 159 6.40 -24.88 2.80
CA GLY A 159 6.77 -24.22 1.54
C GLY A 159 5.59 -23.43 0.99
N ASP A 160 5.73 -22.10 0.92
CA ASP A 160 4.75 -21.23 0.26
C ASP A 160 4.99 -21.21 -1.27
N TYR A 161 4.70 -22.35 -1.92
CA TYR A 161 4.89 -22.52 -3.36
C TYR A 161 3.63 -23.04 -4.05
N ALA A 162 3.31 -22.46 -5.21
CA ALA A 162 2.34 -23.04 -6.14
C ALA A 162 3.05 -24.09 -7.02
N LEU A 163 2.71 -25.36 -6.79
CA LEU A 163 3.25 -26.51 -7.51
C LEU A 163 2.20 -27.09 -8.47
N ASN A 164 2.65 -27.53 -9.64
CA ASN A 164 1.83 -28.20 -10.65
C ASN A 164 2.49 -29.53 -11.10
N ALA A 165 1.89 -30.21 -12.08
CA ALA A 165 2.38 -31.50 -12.59
C ALA A 165 3.54 -31.40 -13.61
N SER A 166 4.18 -30.24 -13.73
CA SER A 166 5.32 -30.04 -14.63
C SER A 166 6.57 -30.76 -14.11
N SER A 167 7.47 -31.12 -15.03
CA SER A 167 8.73 -31.79 -14.65
C SER A 167 9.57 -31.00 -13.65
N PRO A 168 9.73 -29.66 -13.75
CA PRO A 168 10.46 -28.89 -12.74
C PRO A 168 9.83 -28.98 -11.34
N ASP A 169 8.50 -28.89 -11.25
CA ASP A 169 7.79 -28.96 -9.95
C ASP A 169 7.78 -30.38 -9.38
N MET A 170 7.80 -31.41 -10.23
CA MET A 170 7.97 -32.80 -9.80
C MET A 170 9.40 -33.10 -9.35
N ASN A 171 10.41 -32.44 -9.93
CA ASN A 171 11.80 -32.55 -9.48
C ASN A 171 12.05 -31.77 -8.18
N PHE A 172 11.26 -30.71 -7.92
CA PHE A 172 11.33 -29.93 -6.69
C PHE A 172 10.83 -30.69 -5.46
N LEU A 173 9.86 -31.58 -5.63
CA LEU A 173 9.24 -32.41 -4.58
C LEU A 173 10.07 -33.66 -4.24
#